data_AF-A0A453RT66-F1
#
_entry.id   AF-A0A453RT66-F1
#
_cell.length_a   1.000
_cell.length_b   1.000
_cell.length_c   1.000
_cell.angle_alpha   90.00
_cell.angle_beta   90.00
_cell.angle_gamma   90.00
#
_symmetry.space_group_name_H-M   'P 1'
#
loop_
_entity.id
_entity.type
_entity.pdbx_description
1 polymer ?
#
loop_
_entity_poly.entity_id
_entity_poly.type
_entity_poly.pdbx_seq_one_letter_code
_entity_poly.pdbx_strand_id
1 'polypeptide(L)' 'MSMKIEATDHVLTLDKAIGREKLFYIGMNTDSSAKYPINYVLKKSFSVNNTESTPVPRAPKVSNFL' A
#
# COMPACT_ATOMS: atom_id res chain seq x y z
N MET A 1 2.18 8.61 -19.35
CA MET A 1 0.86 9.25 -19.45
C MET A 1 0.58 9.98 -18.15
N SER A 2 0.39 11.30 -18.18
CA SER A 2 -0.18 12.04 -17.05
C SER A 2 -1.68 11.81 -17.04
N MET A 3 -2.21 11.17 -16.00
CA MET A 3 -3.65 11.10 -15.79
C MET A 3 -4.13 12.49 -15.39
N LYS A 4 -4.68 13.25 -16.34
CA LYS A 4 -5.47 14.44 -16.03
C LYS A 4 -6.85 13.96 -15.61
N ILE A 5 -7.24 14.24 -14.36
CA ILE A 5 -8.59 14.03 -13.84
C ILE A 5 -9.26 15.40 -13.86
N GLU A 6 -10.47 15.48 -14.39
CA GLU A 6 -11.27 16.71 -14.36
C GLU A 6 -11.56 17.13 -12.92
N ALA A 7 -11.53 18.43 -12.65
CA ALA A 7 -11.64 18.96 -11.28
C ALA A 7 -12.92 18.52 -10.56
N THR A 8 -14.01 18.36 -11.31
CA THR A 8 -15.30 17.87 -10.79
C THR A 8 -15.24 16.43 -10.29
N ASP A 9 -14.30 15.64 -10.80
CA ASP A 9 -14.22 14.20 -10.54
C ASP A 9 -13.12 13.85 -9.52
N HIS A 10 -12.41 14.86 -8.98
CA HIS A 10 -11.29 14.65 -8.05
C HIS A 10 -11.74 13.89 -6.79
N VAL A 11 -12.83 14.35 -6.16
CA VAL A 11 -13.35 13.76 -4.91
C VAL A 11 -13.78 12.30 -5.15
N LEU A 12 -14.59 12.07 -6.17
CA LEU A 12 -15.08 10.73 -6.52
C LEU A 12 -13.94 9.77 -6.89
N THR A 13 -12.90 10.27 -7.56
CA THR A 13 -11.74 9.45 -7.93
C THR A 13 -10.91 9.09 -6.70
N LEU A 14 -10.76 10.03 -5.75
CA LEU A 14 -10.04 9.78 -4.50
C LEU A 14 -10.78 8.76 -3.63
N ASP A 15 -12.09 8.90 -3.45
CA ASP A 15 -12.92 7.97 -2.68
C ASP A 15 -12.82 6.53 -3.20
N LYS A 16 -12.75 6.37 -4.53
CA LYS A 16 -12.59 5.04 -5.16
C LYS A 16 -11.20 4.43 -4.93
N ALA A 17 -10.18 5.26 -4.74
CA ALA A 17 -8.79 4.84 -4.56
C ALA A 17 -8.45 4.49 -3.10
N ILE A 18 -9.14 5.09 -2.12
CA ILE A 18 -8.93 4.83 -0.70
C ILE A 18 -9.39 3.42 -0.32
N GLY A 19 -8.67 2.77 0.61
CA GLY A 19 -9.02 1.44 1.13
C GLY A 19 -8.73 0.28 0.18
N ARG A 20 -7.97 0.51 -0.89
CA ARG A 20 -7.55 -0.54 -1.84
C ARG A 20 -6.17 -1.07 -1.51
N GLU A 21 -6.01 -2.39 -1.60
CA GLU A 21 -4.70 -3.03 -1.50
C GLU A 21 -3.98 -3.00 -2.85
N LYS A 22 -2.67 -2.73 -2.80
CA LYS A 22 -1.84 -2.65 -3.99
C LYS A 22 -0.39 -2.96 -3.64
N LEU A 23 0.30 -3.65 -4.54
CA LEU A 23 1.74 -3.90 -4.39
C LEU A 23 2.53 -2.75 -5.00
N PHE A 24 3.60 -2.35 -4.33
CA PHE A 24 4.46 -1.27 -4.79
C PHE A 24 5.94 -1.64 -4.73
N TYR A 25 6.69 -1.18 -5.72
CA TYR A 25 8.13 -1.04 -5.56
C TYR A 25 8.41 0.31 -4.91
N ILE A 26 8.98 0.28 -3.71
CA ILE A 26 9.30 1.46 -2.91
C ILE A 26 10.81 1.69 -2.97
N GLY A 27 11.21 2.87 -3.45
CA GLY A 27 12.57 3.37 -3.30
C GLY A 27 12.73 4.06 -1.96
N MET A 28 13.89 3.88 -1.33
CA MET A 28 14.29 4.59 -0.12
C MET A 28 15.48 5.47 -0.45
N ASN A 29 15.39 6.74 -0.11
CA ASN A 29 16.49 7.68 -0.19
C ASN A 29 16.78 8.19 1.21
N THR A 30 18.04 8.14 1.63
CA THR A 30 18.46 8.66 2.93
C THR A 30 19.21 9.97 2.75
N ASP A 31 18.81 10.97 3.52
CA ASP A 31 19.48 12.27 3.59
C ASP A 31 19.54 12.69 5.05
N SER A 32 20.72 12.56 5.65
CA SER A 32 20.94 12.87 7.07
C SER A 32 20.79 14.35 7.39
N SER A 33 20.76 15.23 6.39
CA SER A 33 20.57 16.67 6.57
C SER A 33 19.09 17.08 6.56
N ALA A 34 18.20 16.20 6.07
CA ALA A 34 16.77 16.48 5.98
C ALA A 34 16.07 16.34 7.33
N LYS A 35 14.99 17.12 7.54
CA LYS A 35 14.10 17.00 8.71
C LYS A 35 13.55 15.57 8.88
N TYR A 36 13.31 14.88 7.77
CA TYR A 36 12.96 13.47 7.75
C TYR A 36 14.07 12.72 6.99
N PRO A 37 14.91 11.94 7.70
CA PRO A 37 16.15 11.43 7.13
C PRO A 37 15.96 10.27 6.14
N ILE A 38 14.74 9.76 6.02
CA ILE A 38 14.38 8.69 5.09
C ILE A 38 13.15 9.14 4.30
N ASN A 39 13.30 9.24 2.98
CA ASN A 39 12.23 9.52 2.05
C ASN A 39 11.86 8.25 1.28
N TYR A 40 10.57 7.94 1.23
CA TYR A 40 10.03 6.82 0.47
C TYR A 40 9.41 7.33 -0.83
N VAL A 41 9.74 6.70 -1.95
CA VAL A 41 9.20 7.03 -3.27
C VAL A 41 8.56 5.80 -3.88
N LEU A 42 7.28 5.89 -4.25
CA LEU A 42 6.60 4.85 -5.01
C LEU A 42 7.13 4.86 -6.44
N LYS A 43 7.94 3.86 -6.81
CA LYS A 43 8.53 3.75 -8.15
C LYS A 43 7.59 3.08 -9.15
N LYS A 44 6.83 2.08 -8.69
CA LYS A 44 5.88 1.32 -9.52
C LYS A 44 4.77 0.74 -8.66
N SER A 45 3.61 0.52 -9.26
CA SER A 45 2.43 -0.07 -8.60
C SER A 45 1.86 -1.22 -9.42
N PHE A 46 1.34 -2.25 -8.75
CA PHE A 46 0.74 -3.44 -9.35
C PHE A 46 -0.58 -3.76 -8.64
N SER A 47 -1.62 -4.05 -9.42
CA SER A 47 -2.88 -4.52 -8.87
C SER A 47 -2.70 -5.89 -8.21
N VAL A 48 -3.31 -6.07 -7.04
CA VAL A 48 -3.44 -7.39 -6.42
C VAL A 48 -4.80 -7.93 -6.86
N ASN A 49 -4.81 -9.06 -7.55
CA ASN A 49 -6.05 -9.77 -7.81
C ASN A 49 -6.37 -10.58 -6.55
N ASN A 50 -7.51 -10.29 -5.90
CA ASN A 50 -7.98 -10.98 -4.69
C ASN A 50 -8.43 -12.43 -4.94
N THR A 51 -7.98 -13.10 -6.00
CA THR A 51 -8.41 -14.46 -6.33
C THR A 51 -7.84 -15.53 -5.40
N GLU A 52 -6.88 -15.22 -4.54
CA GLU A 52 -6.29 -16.17 -3.59
C GLU A 52 -6.01 -15.48 -2.25
N SER A 53 -7.06 -15.00 -1.55
CA SER A 53 -6.98 -14.88 -0.10
C SER A 53 -7.27 -16.26 0.49
N THR A 54 -6.36 -17.21 0.27
CA THR A 54 -6.38 -18.47 1.02
C THR A 54 -6.29 -18.08 2.50
N PRO A 55 -7.26 -18.45 3.36
CA PRO A 55 -7.19 -18.08 4.76
C PRO A 55 -5.95 -18.74 5.34
N VAL A 56 -4.97 -17.92 5.76
CA VAL A 56 -3.80 -18.41 6.49
C VAL A 56 -4.33 -19.17 7.71
N PRO A 57 -4.05 -20.48 7.86
CA PRO A 57 -4.46 -21.20 9.06
C PRO A 57 -3.79 -20.50 10.25
N ARG A 58 -4.60 -19.96 11.16
CA ARG A 58 -4.09 -19.43 12.43
C ARG A 58 -3.35 -20.57 13.11
N ALA A 59 -2.05 -20.37 13.39
CA ALA A 59 -1.25 -21.34 14.11
C ALA A 59 -2.01 -21.81 15.37
N PRO A 60 -2.00 -23.11 15.70
CA PRO A 60 -2.72 -23.61 16.87
C PRO A 60 -2.22 -22.86 18.10
N LYS A 61 -3.18 -22.29 18.83
CA LYS A 61 -2.94 -21.62 20.11
C LYS A 61 -2.33 -22.65 21.05
N VAL A 62 -1.03 -22.55 21.33
CA VAL A 62 -0.37 -23.39 22.32
C VAL A 62 -1.01 -23.04 23.67
N SER A 63 -1.89 -23.91 24.14
CA SER A 63 -2.50 -23.80 25.46
C SER A 63 -1.54 -24.44 26.46
N ASN A 64 -0.66 -23.64 27.05
CA ASN A 64 0.09 -24.07 28.22
C ASN A 64 -0.88 -24.11 29.40
N PHE A 65 -1.38 -25.30 29.73
CA PHE A 65 -1.91 -25.59 31.05
C PHE A 65 -0.77 -26.21 31.87
N LEU A 66 -0.27 -25.44 32.84
CA LEU A 66 0.41 -25.92 34.04
C LEU A 66 -0.26 -25.24 35.23
#